data_AF-A0A821PW48-F1
#
_entry.id   AF-A0A821PW48-F1
#
_cell.length_a   1.000
_cell.length_b   1.000
_cell.length_c   1.000
_cell.angle_alpha   90.00
_cell.angle_beta   90.00
_cell.angle_gamma   90.00
#
_symmetry.space_group_name_H-M   'P 1'
#
loop_
_entity.id
_entity.type
_entity.pdbx_description
1 polymer ?
#
loop_
_entity_poly.entity_id
_entity_poly.type
_entity_poly.pdbx_seq_one_letter_code
_entity_poly.pdbx_strand_id
1 'polypeptide(L)' 'MQVRNAEYNPKRFAAVIMRIRRPRTTALIFASGKMVCTGAKSEEDSLEAARRYARVIQKLAFPV' A
#
# COMPACT_ATOMS: atom_id res chain seq x y z
N MET A 1 -12.87 -8.82 6.04
CA MET A 1 -12.70 -7.55 5.33
C MET A 1 -11.52 -7.71 4.36
N GLN A 2 -11.78 -8.05 3.10
CA GLN A 2 -10.74 -8.29 2.09
C GLN A 2 -10.57 -7.03 1.24
N VAL A 3 -9.35 -6.51 1.15
CA VAL A 3 -9.01 -5.52 0.12
C VAL A 3 -8.77 -6.30 -1.17
N ARG A 4 -9.52 -5.98 -2.24
CA ARG A 4 -9.51 -6.74 -3.51
C ARG A 4 -8.12 -6.93 -4.16
N ASN A 5 -7.12 -6.12 -3.78
CA ASN A 5 -5.76 -6.16 -4.32
C ASN A 5 -4.69 -6.18 -3.21
N ALA A 6 -4.94 -6.86 -2.09
CA ALA A 6 -3.96 -7.04 -1.02
C ALA A 6 -3.63 -8.52 -0.78
N GLU A 7 -2.35 -8.83 -0.75
CA GLU A 7 -1.82 -10.15 -0.42
C GLU A 7 -1.08 -10.08 0.92
N TYR A 8 -1.38 -11.00 1.83
CA TYR A 8 -0.66 -11.14 3.10
C TYR A 8 -0.39 -12.61 3.37
N ASN A 9 0.89 -12.98 3.47
CA ASN A 9 1.32 -14.30 3.89
C ASN A 9 2.54 -14.16 4.83
N PRO A 10 2.33 -14.10 6.16
CA PRO A 10 3.39 -13.81 7.12
C PRO A 10 4.49 -14.88 7.15
N LYS A 11 4.20 -16.12 6.72
CA LYS A 11 5.22 -17.18 6.60
C LYS A 11 6.19 -16.92 5.43
N ARG A 12 5.76 -16.16 4.42
CA ARG A 12 6.57 -15.83 3.23
C ARG A 12 7.19 -14.44 3.32
N PHE A 13 6.43 -13.46 3.81
CA PHE A 13 6.88 -12.07 3.88
C PHE A 13 6.11 -11.30 4.96
N ALA A 14 6.81 -10.47 5.73
CA ALA A 14 6.27 -9.80 6.91
C ALA A 14 5.38 -8.57 6.60
N ALA A 15 5.22 -8.19 5.32
CA ALA A 15 4.43 -7.03 4.91
C ALA A 15 3.21 -7.45 4.08
N VAL A 16 2.16 -6.63 4.16
CA VAL A 16 1.03 -6.68 3.23
C VAL A 16 1.46 -6.05 1.92
N ILE A 17 1.21 -6.75 0.81
CA ILE A 17 1.48 -6.24 -0.53
C ILE A 17 0.18 -5.72 -1.12
N MET A 18 0.10 -4.42 -1.41
CA MET A 18 -1.05 -3.80 -2.05
C MET A 18 -0.68 -3.24 -3.42
N ARG A 19 -1.58 -3.33 -4.41
CA ARG A 19 -1.33 -2.81 -5.76
C ARG A 19 -2.48 -1.96 -6.27
N ILE A 20 -2.15 -0.84 -6.92
CA ILE A 20 -3.12 0.00 -7.64
C ILE A 20 -2.69 0.16 -9.10
N ARG A 21 -3.67 0.36 -9.99
CA ARG A 21 -3.42 0.44 -11.44
C ARG A 21 -2.99 1.81 -11.93
N ARG A 22 -3.40 2.88 -11.25
CA ARG A 22 -3.10 4.27 -11.61
C ARG A 22 -2.84 5.10 -10.34
N PRO A 23 -1.65 5.68 -10.17
CA PRO A 23 -0.39 5.32 -10.85
C PRO A 23 -0.06 3.83 -10.66
N ARG A 24 0.53 3.15 -11.65
CA ARG A 24 0.80 1.70 -11.55
C ARG A 24 1.92 1.45 -10.53
N THR A 25 1.55 1.14 -9.30
CA THR A 25 2.49 1.04 -8.17
C THR A 25 2.18 -0.17 -7.29
N THR A 26 3.15 -0.53 -6.45
CA THR A 26 3.00 -1.51 -5.38
C THR A 26 3.42 -0.88 -4.05
N ALA A 27 2.60 -1.08 -3.01
CA ALA A 27 2.94 -0.73 -1.64
C ALA A 27 3.24 -1.98 -0.81
N LEU A 28 4.28 -1.89 0.03
CA LEU A 28 4.59 -2.84 1.09
C LEU A 28 4.27 -2.17 2.43
N ILE A 29 3.33 -2.70 3.18
CA ILE A 29 2.86 -2.13 4.45
C ILE A 29 3.25 -3.08 5.57
N PHE A 30 4.08 -2.61 6.50
CA PHE A 30 4.57 -3.39 7.62
C PHE A 30 3.69 -3.21 8.85
N ALA A 31 3.72 -4.19 9.76
CA ALA A 31 2.99 -4.12 11.03
C ALA A 31 3.37 -2.91 11.91
N SER A 32 4.55 -2.33 11.69
CA SER A 32 5.00 -1.09 12.35
C SER A 32 4.31 0.18 11.84
N GLY A 33 3.44 0.09 10.84
CA GLY A 33 2.82 1.24 10.17
C GLY A 33 3.70 1.89 9.10
N LYS A 34 4.98 1.48 8.97
CA LYS A 34 5.84 1.92 7.88
C LYS A 34 5.34 1.37 6.55
N MET A 35 5.39 2.21 5.51
CA MET A 35 5.01 1.85 4.15
C MET A 35 6.12 2.19 3.16
N VAL A 36 6.35 1.30 2.20
CA VAL A 36 7.24 1.53 1.06
C VAL A 36 6.37 1.53 -0.21
N CYS A 37 6.47 2.57 -1.03
CA CYS A 37 5.80 2.69 -2.32
C CYS A 37 6.82 2.57 -3.46
N THR A 38 6.59 1.68 -4.43
CA THR A 38 7.49 1.47 -5.58
C THR A 38 6.73 1.36 -6.90
N GLY A 39 7.45 1.58 -8.01
CA GLY A 39 6.92 1.43 -9.37
C GLY A 39 6.38 2.71 -10.03
N ALA A 40 6.39 3.84 -9.31
CA ALA A 40 6.06 5.14 -9.89
C ALA A 40 7.14 5.61 -10.87
N LYS A 41 6.75 6.41 -11.87
CA LYS A 41 7.68 6.95 -12.90
C LYS A 41 8.11 8.40 -12.65
N SER A 42 7.43 9.09 -11.74
CA SER A 42 7.83 10.41 -11.24
C SER A 42 7.63 10.48 -9.73
N GLU A 43 8.20 11.52 -9.12
CA GLU A 43 8.01 11.79 -7.70
C GLU A 43 6.56 12.17 -7.39
N GLU A 44 5.89 12.94 -8.27
CA GLU A 44 4.48 13.29 -8.06
C GLU A 44 3.58 12.05 -8.07
N ASP A 45 3.80 11.14 -9.03
CA ASP A 45 3.09 9.85 -9.10
C ASP A 45 3.30 9.01 -7.83
N SER A 46 4.53 9.03 -7.28
CA SER A 46 4.86 8.31 -6.05
C SER A 46 4.11 8.89 -4.85
N LEU A 47 4.08 10.22 -4.74
CA LEU A 47 3.38 10.92 -3.67
C LEU A 47 1.86 10.71 -3.77
N GLU A 48 1.30 10.77 -4.98
CA GLU A 48 -0.12 10.51 -5.23
C GLU A 48 -0.48 9.06 -4.85
N ALA A 49 0.32 8.09 -5.28
CA ALA A 49 0.11 6.68 -4.96
C ALA A 49 0.18 6.43 -3.45
N ALA A 50 1.18 6.98 -2.76
CA ALA A 50 1.32 6.86 -1.31
C ALA A 50 0.07 7.39 -0.56
N ARG A 51 -0.45 8.55 -0.98
CA ARG A 51 -1.69 9.12 -0.41
C ARG A 51 -2.91 8.22 -0.67
N ARG A 52 -3.01 7.62 -1.87
CA ARG A 52 -4.09 6.66 -2.20
C ARG A 52 -4.02 5.42 -1.30
N TYR A 53 -2.84 4.88 -1.05
CA TYR A 53 -2.66 3.75 -0.13
C TYR A 53 -3.06 4.12 1.30
N ALA A 54 -2.57 5.25 1.83
CA ALA A 54 -2.95 5.73 3.16
C ALA A 54 -4.48 5.88 3.29
N ARG A 55 -5.15 6.44 2.27
CA ARG A 55 -6.61 6.59 2.26
C ARG A 55 -7.37 5.27 2.29
N VAL A 56 -6.84 4.23 1.64
CA VAL A 56 -7.42 2.88 1.73
C VAL A 56 -7.30 2.35 3.15
N ILE A 57 -6.14 2.52 3.79
CA ILE A 57 -5.90 2.03 5.16
C ILE A 57 -6.80 2.79 6.17
N GLN A 58 -6.94 4.12 6.04
CA GLN A 58 -7.86 4.92 6.85
C GLN A 58 -9.31 4.41 6.81
N LYS A 59 -9.79 4.04 5.61
CA LYS A 59 -11.16 3.51 5.42
C LYS A 59 -11.38 2.16 6.09
N LEU A 60 -10.31 1.45 6.45
CA LEU A 60 -10.36 0.20 7.20
C LEU A 60 -10.36 0.41 8.72
N ALA A 61 -10.63 1.65 9.18
CA ALA A 61 -10.69 2.05 10.59
C ALA A 61 -9.34 2.03 11.33
N PHE A 62 -8.22 2.16 10.61
CA PHE A 62 -6.91 2.42 11.22
C PHE A 62 -6.62 3.93 11.22
N PRO A 63 -6.17 4.51 12.36
CA PRO A 63 -5.75 5.90 12.44
C PRO A 63 -4.35 6.05 11.83
N VAL A 64 -4.28 6.29 10.52
CA VAL A 64 -3.04 6.57 9.77
C VAL A 64 -3.19 7.81 8.91
#